data_AF-A0A7W1QQH5-F1
#
_entry.id   AF-A0A7W1QQH5-F1
#
_cell.length_a   1.000
_cell.length_b   1.000
_cell.length_c   1.000
_cell.angle_alpha   90.00
_cell.angle_beta   90.00
_cell.angle_gamma   90.00
#
_symmetry.space_group_name_H-M   'P 1'
#
loop_
_entity.id
_entity.type
_entity.pdbx_description
1 polymer ?
#
loop_
_entity_poly.entity_id
_entity_poly.type
_entity_poly.pdbx_seq_one_letter_code
_entity_poly.pdbx_strand_id
1 'polypeptide(L)'
;MVEPVTVWRVRLRRGDVRDAEGTLRLDGDALVFEDHASSAATTLELSTVRSARRVRGSPILLVAHVDGDERVETAFYFSQPPPLDTRAGESPTGRPIGSMAAMRGASKRGHRRENVKYLTARAGRFKQEIREWVEEIEARARGSSQG
;
A
#
# COMPACT_ATOMS: atom_id res chain seq x y z
N MET A 1 -16.35 -9.52 11.37
CA MET A 1 -15.41 -8.73 12.20
C MET A 1 -14.01 -9.28 11.97
N VAL A 2 -13.10 -8.43 11.51
CA VAL A 2 -11.70 -8.79 11.24
C VAL A 2 -10.83 -8.44 12.43
N GLU A 3 -9.84 -9.29 12.72
CA GLU A 3 -8.88 -9.08 13.81
C GLU A 3 -7.82 -8.04 13.42
N PRO A 4 -7.29 -7.26 14.40
CA PRO A 4 -6.16 -6.37 14.15
C PRO A 4 -4.97 -7.10 13.54
N VAL A 5 -4.35 -6.50 12.52
CA VAL A 5 -3.27 -7.12 11.75
C VAL A 5 -2.09 -6.18 11.56
N THR A 6 -0.87 -6.71 11.64
CA THR A 6 0.34 -5.95 11.32
C THR A 6 0.49 -5.82 9.81
N VAL A 7 0.60 -4.58 9.34
CA VAL A 7 0.74 -4.24 7.92
C VAL A 7 1.77 -3.14 7.74
N TRP A 8 2.19 -2.97 6.49
CA TRP A 8 2.97 -1.84 6.06
C TRP A 8 2.07 -0.87 5.29
N ARG A 9 1.92 0.34 5.80
CA ARG A 9 1.15 1.41 5.15
C ARG A 9 2.04 2.19 4.20
N VAL A 10 1.55 2.40 2.98
CA VAL A 10 2.16 3.28 1.99
C VAL A 10 1.10 4.25 1.46
N ARG A 11 1.31 5.55 1.64
CA ARG A 11 0.48 6.59 1.02
C ARG A 11 0.96 6.82 -0.41
N LEU A 12 0.08 6.65 -1.39
CA LEU A 12 0.41 6.83 -2.80
C LEU A 12 0.18 8.31 -3.19
N ARG A 13 1.00 9.23 -2.67
CA ARG A 13 1.04 10.63 -3.13
C ARG A 13 2.20 10.83 -4.11
N ARG A 14 2.06 11.79 -5.04
CA ARG A 14 3.16 12.17 -5.95
C ARG A 14 4.30 12.75 -5.11
N GLY A 15 5.40 12.00 -4.95
CA GLY A 15 6.68 12.51 -4.45
C GLY A 15 7.05 12.16 -3.01
N ASP A 16 6.13 11.67 -2.17
CA ASP A 16 6.44 11.22 -0.80
C ASP A 16 5.85 9.83 -0.56
N VAL A 17 6.68 8.82 -0.79
CA VAL A 17 6.36 7.42 -0.50
C VAL A 17 7.05 7.08 0.81
N ARG A 18 6.30 7.16 1.91
CA ARG A 18 6.74 6.65 3.21
C ARG A 18 6.05 5.33 3.48
N ASP A 19 6.85 4.30 3.68
CA ASP A 19 6.44 3.05 4.27
C ASP A 19 6.51 3.17 5.80
N ALA A 20 5.46 2.70 6.47
CA ALA A 20 5.41 2.60 7.92
C ALA A 20 4.84 1.25 8.31
N GLU A 21 5.52 0.53 9.18
CA GLU A 21 4.98 -0.68 9.81
C GLU A 21 4.05 -0.27 10.95
N GLY A 22 2.93 -0.98 11.06
CA GLY A 22 1.94 -0.66 12.08
C GLY A 22 0.82 -1.68 12.18
N THR A 23 -0.08 -1.44 13.12
CA THR A 23 -1.28 -2.26 13.32
C THR A 23 -2.47 -1.60 12.60
N LEU A 24 -3.13 -2.35 11.73
CA LEU A 24 -4.40 -1.99 11.13
C LEU A 24 -5.54 -2.63 11.93
N ARG A 25 -6.53 -1.83 12.32
CA ARG A 25 -7.74 -2.28 13.04
C ARG A 25 -8.97 -1.52 12.53
N LEU A 26 -10.14 -2.13 12.66
CA LEU A 26 -11.41 -1.42 12.55
C LEU A 26 -11.88 -1.01 13.94
N ASP A 27 -12.23 0.26 14.10
CA ASP A 27 -12.70 0.85 15.36
C ASP A 27 -13.98 1.64 15.09
N GLY A 28 -15.14 1.09 15.49
CA GLY A 28 -16.43 1.65 15.12
C GLY A 28 -16.57 1.86 13.60
N ASP A 29 -16.78 3.11 13.20
CA ASP A 29 -16.91 3.57 11.81
C ASP A 29 -15.60 4.06 11.19
N ALA A 30 -14.45 3.70 11.78
CA ALA A 30 -13.15 4.10 11.29
C ALA A 30 -12.20 2.92 11.04
N LEU A 31 -11.35 3.10 10.02
CA LEU A 31 -10.16 2.29 9.79
C LEU A 31 -8.97 3.00 10.46
N VAL A 32 -8.39 2.36 11.48
CA VAL A 32 -7.30 2.93 12.28
C VAL A 32 -5.99 2.20 11.97
N PHE A 33 -4.97 2.97 11.64
CA PHE A 33 -3.60 2.49 11.51
C PHE A 33 -2.73 3.12 12.62
N GLU A 34 -2.14 2.29 13.47
CA GLU A 34 -1.20 2.71 14.51
C GLU A 34 0.23 2.41 14.09
N ASP A 35 1.02 3.47 13.92
CA ASP A 35 2.43 3.38 13.51
C ASP A 35 3.29 2.86 14.67
N HIS A 36 4.02 1.76 14.47
CA HIS A 36 4.83 1.15 15.54
C HIS A 36 6.06 1.98 15.92
N ALA A 37 6.59 2.80 15.00
CA ALA A 37 7.79 3.58 15.24
C ALA A 37 7.50 4.88 16.00
N SER A 38 6.35 5.49 15.77
CA SER A 38 5.97 6.79 16.35
C SER A 38 4.83 6.72 17.36
N SER A 39 4.14 5.57 17.47
CA SER A 39 2.87 5.43 18.20
C SER A 39 1.77 6.40 17.70
N ALA A 40 1.97 7.01 16.54
CA ALA A 40 0.98 7.89 15.94
C ALA A 40 -0.13 7.07 15.31
N ALA A 41 -1.38 7.37 15.69
CA ALA A 41 -2.56 6.80 15.05
C ALA A 41 -2.98 7.66 13.85
N THR A 42 -3.28 7.01 12.74
CA THR A 42 -3.97 7.59 11.59
C THR A 42 -5.34 6.98 11.50
N THR A 43 -6.35 7.81 11.63
CA THR A 43 -7.76 7.42 11.52
C THR A 43 -8.27 7.80 10.14
N LEU A 44 -8.98 6.86 9.52
CA LEU A 44 -9.67 7.05 8.25
C LEU A 44 -11.15 6.72 8.47
N GLU A 45 -11.99 7.75 8.43
CA GLU A 45 -13.43 7.61 8.55
C GLU A 45 -14.00 6.80 7.39
N LEU A 46 -14.78 5.75 7.66
CA LEU A 46 -15.30 4.86 6.62
C LEU A 46 -16.31 5.56 5.71
N SER A 47 -16.95 6.63 6.19
CA SER A 47 -17.80 7.51 5.36
C SER A 47 -17.03 8.19 4.23
N THR A 48 -15.72 8.36 4.37
CA THR A 48 -14.83 8.93 3.32
C THR A 48 -14.31 7.87 2.34
N VAL A 49 -14.46 6.58 2.66
CA VAL A 49 -14.02 5.48 1.80
C VAL A 49 -14.91 5.40 0.57
N ARG A 50 -14.28 5.43 -0.61
CA ARG A 50 -14.95 5.24 -1.90
C ARG A 50 -14.85 3.81 -2.40
N SER A 51 -13.77 3.12 -2.07
CA SER A 51 -13.64 1.68 -2.32
C SER A 51 -12.50 1.07 -1.52
N ALA A 52 -12.64 -0.21 -1.22
CA ALA A 52 -11.56 -1.06 -0.73
C ALA A 52 -11.42 -2.24 -1.67
N ARG A 53 -10.19 -2.61 -2.04
CA ARG A 53 -9.99 -3.75 -2.93
C ARG A 53 -8.67 -4.43 -2.69
N ARG A 54 -8.64 -5.73 -2.97
CA ARG A 54 -7.40 -6.49 -3.05
C ARG A 54 -6.72 -6.27 -4.40
N VAL A 55 -5.42 -5.98 -4.39
CA VAL A 55 -4.63 -5.94 -5.62
C VAL A 55 -4.30 -7.37 -6.07
N ARG A 56 -4.73 -7.73 -7.28
CA ARG A 56 -4.61 -9.09 -7.83
C ARG A 56 -3.16 -9.57 -7.86
N GLY A 57 -2.92 -10.76 -7.31
CA GLY A 57 -1.60 -11.38 -7.28
C GLY A 57 -0.64 -10.80 -6.23
N SER A 58 -1.14 -9.94 -5.35
CA SER A 58 -0.33 -9.33 -4.29
C SER A 58 -1.03 -9.40 -2.93
N PRO A 59 -0.28 -9.33 -1.81
CA PRO A 59 -0.81 -9.25 -0.46
C PRO A 59 -1.12 -7.79 -0.09
N ILE A 60 -1.81 -7.06 -0.98
CA ILE A 60 -2.08 -5.63 -0.81
C ILE A 60 -3.59 -5.38 -0.75
N LEU A 61 -3.99 -4.66 0.29
CA LEU A 61 -5.27 -3.98 0.41
C LEU A 61 -5.08 -2.54 -0.05
N LEU A 62 -5.85 -2.10 -1.04
CA LEU A 62 -5.87 -0.72 -1.50
C LEU A 62 -7.19 -0.07 -1.04
N VAL A 63 -7.08 1.04 -0.32
CA VAL A 63 -8.22 1.84 0.13
C VAL A 63 -8.17 3.18 -0.57
N ALA A 64 -9.20 3.47 -1.37
CA ALA A 64 -9.41 4.78 -1.98
C ALA A 64 -10.38 5.57 -1.11
N HIS A 65 -9.98 6.77 -0.70
CA HIS A 65 -10.76 7.64 0.17
C HIS A 65 -10.65 9.09 -0.27
N VAL A 66 -11.44 9.95 0.36
CA VAL A 66 -11.41 11.40 0.14
C VAL A 66 -10.79 12.07 1.35
N ASP A 67 -9.76 12.88 1.11
CA ASP A 67 -9.10 13.72 2.11
C ASP A 67 -9.27 15.18 1.66
N GLY A 68 -10.20 15.90 2.31
CA GLY A 68 -10.67 17.20 1.82
C GLY A 68 -11.37 17.07 0.47
N ASP A 69 -10.84 17.71 -0.57
CA ASP A 69 -11.33 17.59 -1.95
C ASP A 69 -10.49 16.62 -2.81
N GLU A 70 -9.45 16.02 -2.24
CA GLU A 70 -8.53 15.15 -2.97
C GLU A 70 -8.88 13.67 -2.81
N ARG A 71 -8.84 12.94 -3.93
CA ARG A 71 -8.89 11.48 -3.90
C ARG A 71 -7.50 10.93 -3.57
N VAL A 72 -7.41 10.21 -2.46
CA VAL A 72 -6.18 9.61 -1.96
C VAL A 72 -6.28 8.08 -2.02
N GLU A 73 -5.21 7.43 -2.43
CA GLU A 73 -5.08 5.97 -2.35
C GLU A 73 -4.03 5.60 -1.30
N THR A 74 -4.43 4.72 -0.39
CA THR A 74 -3.55 4.17 0.65
C THR A 74 -3.43 2.66 0.44
N ALA A 75 -2.22 2.17 0.31
CA ALA A 75 -1.92 0.75 0.19
C ALA A 75 -1.45 0.19 1.52
N PHE A 76 -2.05 -0.91 1.96
CA PHE A 76 -1.65 -1.69 3.12
C PHE A 76 -1.12 -3.04 2.64
N TYR A 77 0.17 -3.28 2.88
CA TYR A 77 0.82 -4.53 2.54
C TYR A 77 0.81 -5.46 3.75
N PHE A 78 0.23 -6.64 3.61
CA PHE A 78 0.16 -7.68 4.65
C PHE A 78 1.48 -8.46 4.80
N SER A 79 2.51 -8.00 4.10
CA SER A 79 3.88 -8.47 4.22
C SER A 79 4.79 -7.30 3.93
N GLN A 80 5.97 -7.26 4.55
CA GLN A 80 6.98 -6.24 4.27
C GLN A 80 7.12 -6.00 2.76
N PRO A 81 6.90 -4.78 2.26
CA PRO A 81 7.08 -4.48 0.86
C PRO A 81 8.57 -4.66 0.51
N PRO A 82 8.88 -5.09 -0.74
CA PRO A 82 10.26 -5.03 -1.18
C PRO A 82 10.74 -3.56 -1.12
N PRO A 83 12.03 -3.31 -0.79
CA PRO A 83 12.58 -1.96 -0.80
C PRO A 83 12.26 -1.29 -2.14
N LEU A 84 11.59 -0.14 -2.09
CA LEU A 84 11.37 0.66 -3.28
C LEU A 84 12.70 1.35 -3.56
N ASP A 85 13.41 0.92 -4.61
CA ASP A 85 14.61 1.62 -5.08
C ASP A 85 14.23 3.09 -5.37
N THR A 86 14.56 3.99 -4.45
CA THR A 86 14.37 5.45 -4.55
C THR A 86 15.36 6.10 -5.53
N ARG A 87 15.72 5.41 -6.62
CA ARG A 87 16.64 5.94 -7.66
C ARG A 87 15.96 6.02 -9.01
N ALA A 88 15.03 6.96 -9.11
CA ALA A 88 14.71 7.65 -10.34
C ALA A 88 14.93 9.15 -10.12
N GLY A 89 16.20 9.59 -9.99
CA GLY A 89 16.46 11.00 -9.74
C GLY A 89 17.91 11.48 -9.73
N GLU A 90 18.90 10.65 -9.42
CA GLU A 90 20.30 11.12 -9.35
C GLU A 90 21.20 10.33 -10.29
N SER A 91 21.64 10.99 -11.37
CA SER A 91 22.92 10.67 -11.99
C SER A 91 23.99 11.46 -11.24
N PRO A 92 24.81 10.85 -10.38
CA PRO A 92 26.04 11.49 -9.95
C PRO A 92 27.00 11.40 -11.13
N THR A 93 27.73 12.50 -11.38
CA THR A 93 28.76 12.68 -12.41
C THR A 93 28.25 13.01 -13.82
N GLY A 94 28.44 14.28 -14.19
CA GLY A 94 28.43 14.71 -15.58
C GLY A 94 29.63 14.12 -16.33
N ARG A 95 29.35 13.39 -17.41
CA ARG A 95 30.24 13.21 -18.57
C ARG A 95 29.44 12.60 -19.74
N PRO A 96 29.67 13.04 -20.99
CA PRO A 96 28.85 12.64 -22.11
C PRO A 96 29.27 11.28 -22.70
N ILE A 97 28.25 10.46 -22.95
CA ILE A 97 28.03 9.48 -24.04
C ILE A 97 29.26 8.70 -24.56
N GLY A 98 29.33 7.43 -24.16
CA GLY A 98 30.14 6.40 -24.82
C GLY A 98 29.48 5.02 -24.67
N SER A 99 28.87 4.53 -25.76
CA SER A 99 28.63 3.12 -26.10
C SER A 99 28.48 2.08 -24.98
N MET A 100 27.37 2.06 -24.22
CA MET A 100 26.82 0.85 -23.53
C MET A 100 25.38 1.10 -23.00
N ALA A 101 24.48 1.65 -23.82
CA ALA A 101 23.11 1.95 -23.40
C ALA A 101 22.19 0.72 -23.26
N ALA A 102 22.63 -0.47 -23.67
CA ALA A 102 21.81 -1.69 -23.66
C ALA A 102 21.78 -2.46 -22.32
N MET A 103 22.73 -2.21 -21.40
CA MET A 103 22.84 -2.98 -20.14
C MET A 103 22.09 -2.37 -18.93
N ARG A 104 21.59 -1.13 -19.00
CA ARG A 104 20.80 -0.53 -17.89
C ARG A 104 19.29 -0.84 -17.93
N GLY A 105 18.78 -1.45 -19.02
CA GLY A 105 17.38 -1.82 -19.16
C GLY A 105 17.02 -3.17 -18.51
N ALA A 106 18.01 -4.03 -18.28
CA ALA A 106 17.83 -5.37 -17.71
C ALA A 106 17.61 -5.34 -16.18
N SER A 107 18.23 -4.41 -15.46
CA SER A 107 18.11 -4.30 -14.00
C SER A 107 16.71 -3.87 -13.53
N LYS A 108 16.10 -2.87 -14.17
CA LYS A 108 14.71 -2.45 -13.84
C LYS A 108 13.67 -3.55 -14.07
N ARG A 109 13.81 -4.36 -15.12
CA ARG A 109 12.90 -5.48 -15.40
C ARG A 109 13.16 -6.70 -14.50
N GLY A 110 14.41 -6.94 -14.12
CA GLY A 110 14.81 -8.00 -13.18
C GLY A 110 14.26 -7.76 -11.77
N HIS A 111 14.48 -6.56 -11.22
CA HIS A 111 14.00 -6.18 -9.89
C HIS A 111 12.46 -6.18 -9.81
N ARG A 112 11.79 -5.73 -10.88
CA ARG A 112 10.33 -5.82 -10.98
C ARG A 112 9.84 -7.27 -10.99
N ARG A 113 10.55 -8.20 -11.64
CA ARG A 113 10.20 -9.64 -11.66
C ARG A 113 10.44 -10.30 -10.30
N GLU A 114 11.51 -9.96 -9.59
CA GLU A 114 11.77 -10.47 -8.24
C GLU A 114 10.78 -9.93 -7.21
N ASN A 115 10.47 -8.64 -7.25
CA ASN A 115 9.46 -8.02 -6.39
C ASN A 115 8.07 -8.64 -6.62
N VAL A 116 7.70 -8.89 -7.88
CA VAL A 116 6.47 -9.61 -8.22
C VAL A 116 6.50 -11.05 -7.72
N LYS A 117 7.64 -11.76 -7.84
CA LYS A 117 7.77 -13.15 -7.35
C LYS A 117 7.68 -13.24 -5.83
N TYR A 118 8.32 -12.31 -5.11
CA TYR A 118 8.25 -12.18 -3.64
C TYR A 118 6.81 -11.93 -3.17
N LEU A 119 6.11 -10.98 -3.79
CA LEU A 119 4.72 -10.66 -3.47
C LEU A 119 3.77 -11.81 -3.83
N THR A 120 3.98 -12.48 -4.97
CA THR A 120 3.11 -13.58 -5.42
C THR A 120 3.22 -14.82 -4.51
N ALA A 121 4.43 -15.15 -4.04
CA ALA A 121 4.64 -16.29 -3.14
C ALA A 121 3.92 -16.13 -1.79
N ARG A 122 3.77 -14.89 -1.30
CA ARG A 122 3.07 -14.58 -0.04
C ARG A 122 1.59 -14.25 -0.24
N ALA A 123 1.18 -13.81 -1.43
CA ALA A 123 -0.20 -13.41 -1.74
C ALA A 123 -1.24 -14.53 -1.53
N GLY A 124 -0.84 -15.81 -1.67
CA GLY A 124 -1.74 -16.94 -1.42
C GLY A 124 -2.17 -17.04 0.05
N ARG A 125 -1.23 -16.79 0.98
CA ARG A 125 -1.47 -16.88 2.43
C ARG A 125 -2.46 -15.83 2.92
N PHE A 126 -2.31 -14.59 2.44
CA PHE A 126 -3.11 -13.45 2.90
C PHE A 126 -4.38 -13.23 2.07
N LYS A 127 -4.64 -14.06 1.06
CA LYS A 127 -5.76 -13.83 0.13
C LYS A 127 -7.10 -13.78 0.84
N GLN A 128 -7.35 -14.73 1.75
CA GLN A 128 -8.61 -14.85 2.45
C GLN A 128 -8.78 -13.73 3.48
N GLU A 129 -7.73 -13.50 4.27
CA GLU A 129 -7.68 -12.40 5.24
C GLU A 129 -7.93 -11.03 4.59
N ILE A 130 -7.24 -10.71 3.48
CA ILE A 130 -7.46 -9.43 2.78
C ILE A 130 -8.88 -9.33 2.20
N ARG A 131 -9.51 -10.46 1.81
CA ARG A 131 -10.90 -10.44 1.34
C ARG A 131 -11.87 -10.10 2.47
N GLU A 132 -11.69 -10.71 3.62
CA GLU A 132 -12.50 -10.41 4.82
C GLU A 132 -12.35 -8.93 5.20
N TRP A 133 -11.13 -8.40 5.13
CA TRP A 133 -10.87 -6.97 5.32
C TRP A 133 -11.61 -6.09 4.30
N VAL A 134 -11.57 -6.43 3.00
CA VAL A 134 -12.31 -5.70 1.96
C VAL A 134 -13.81 -5.73 2.24
N GLU A 135 -14.37 -6.92 2.50
CA GLU A 135 -15.80 -7.12 2.71
C GLU A 135 -16.29 -6.34 3.92
N GLU A 136 -15.56 -6.36 5.04
CA GLU A 136 -15.91 -5.63 6.25
C GLU A 136 -15.79 -4.11 6.07
N ILE A 137 -14.74 -3.61 5.40
CA ILE A 137 -14.59 -2.18 5.10
C ILE A 137 -15.74 -1.70 4.20
N GLU A 138 -16.05 -2.42 3.12
CA GLU A 138 -17.13 -2.03 2.20
C GLU A 138 -18.52 -2.14 2.84
N ALA A 139 -18.75 -3.16 3.68
CA ALA A 139 -20.01 -3.31 4.39
C ALA A 139 -20.28 -2.10 5.31
N ARG A 140 -19.27 -1.70 6.10
CA ARG A 140 -19.37 -0.55 7.01
C ARG A 140 -19.43 0.77 6.25
N ALA A 141 -18.59 0.99 5.24
CA ALA A 141 -18.61 2.22 4.44
C ALA A 141 -19.96 2.46 3.76
N ARG A 142 -20.65 1.40 3.31
CA ARG A 142 -22.02 1.51 2.80
C ARG A 142 -23.01 1.90 3.90
N GLY A 143 -22.89 1.31 5.10
CA GLY A 143 -23.71 1.66 6.26
C GLY A 143 -23.55 3.11 6.71
N SER A 144 -22.32 3.61 6.75
CA SER A 144 -21.99 4.98 7.17
C SER A 144 -22.44 6.05 6.16
N SER A 145 -22.80 5.67 4.93
CA SER A 145 -23.29 6.59 3.90
C SER A 145 -24.81 6.84 3.94
N GLN A 146 -25.54 6.10 4.78
CA GLN A 146 -27.01 6.18 4.90
C GLN A 146 -27.50 6.81 6.21
N GLY A 147 -26.59 7.25 7.08
CA GLY A 147 -26.91 8.00 8.32
C GLY A 147 -26.65 9.48 8.16
#